data_AF-A0A356N8V7-F1
#
_entry.id   AF-A0A356N8V7-F1
#
_cell.length_a   1.000
_cell.length_b   1.000
_cell.length_c   1.000
_cell.angle_alpha   90.00
_cell.angle_beta   90.00
_cell.angle_gamma   90.00
#
_symmetry.space_group_name_H-M   'P 1'
#
loop_
_entity.id
_entity.type
_entity.pdbx_description
1 polymer ?
#
loop_
_entity_poly.entity_id
_entity_poly.type
_entity_poly.pdbx_seq_one_letter_code
_entity_poly.pdbx_strand_id
1 'polypeptide(L)'
;FLKTAILRLGRVFMRSRQTIIFSNLGNVVSPESMGVDRYTLNMNVSKNNTQNLGAITTNGKTTLAFTRAIKEKTLPDEFFAELEKEGIAVQR
;
A
#
# COMPACT_ATOMS: atom_id res chain seq x y z
N PHE A 1 8.03 34.51 -13.83
CA PHE A 1 9.30 33.79 -14.06
C PHE A 1 10.13 33.61 -12.79
N LEU A 2 10.56 34.68 -12.12
CA LEU A 2 11.39 34.58 -10.90
C LEU A 2 10.70 33.86 -9.72
N LYS A 3 9.43 34.18 -9.44
CA LYS A 3 8.61 33.46 -8.43
C LYS A 3 8.54 31.95 -8.71
N THR A 4 8.44 31.58 -9.98
CA THR A 4 8.36 30.19 -10.42
C THR A 4 9.68 29.45 -10.21
N ALA A 5 10.81 30.11 -10.41
CA ALA A 5 12.15 29.55 -10.16
C ALA A 5 12.40 29.33 -8.66
N ILE A 6 12.03 30.30 -7.82
CA ILE A 6 12.14 30.19 -6.35
C ILE A 6 11.29 29.04 -5.81
N LEU A 7 10.05 28.90 -6.30
CA LEU A 7 9.16 27.79 -5.92
C LEU A 7 9.71 26.43 -6.34
N ARG A 8 10.33 26.32 -7.52
CA ARG A 8 10.95 25.07 -8.00
C ARG A 8 12.17 24.69 -7.17
N LEU A 9 13.02 25.66 -6.81
CA LEU A 9 14.18 25.43 -5.94
C LEU A 9 13.75 25.02 -4.53
N GLY A 10 12.76 25.70 -3.93
CA GLY A 10 12.22 25.33 -2.63
C GLY A 10 11.62 23.91 -2.60
N ARG A 11 11.03 23.46 -3.73
CA ARG A 11 10.51 22.09 -3.88
C ARG A 11 11.57 21.00 -3.77
N VAL A 12 12.81 21.26 -4.16
CA VAL A 12 13.91 20.27 -4.08
C VAL A 12 14.29 19.97 -2.63
N PHE A 13 14.14 20.96 -1.75
CA PHE A 13 14.42 20.83 -0.31
C PHE A 13 13.22 20.34 0.51
N MET A 14 12.01 20.41 -0.06
CA MET A 14 10.83 19.81 0.55
C MET A 14 10.85 18.29 0.32
N ARG A 15 11.20 17.53 1.37
CA ARG A 15 10.98 16.07 1.36
C ARG A 15 9.49 15.81 1.17
N SER A 16 9.14 15.04 0.15
CA SER A 16 7.80 14.50 -0.02
C SER A 16 7.48 13.68 1.23
N ARG A 17 6.55 14.17 2.07
CA ARG A 17 5.90 13.38 3.11
C ARG A 17 4.93 12.46 2.38
N GLN A 18 5.45 11.38 1.79
CA GLN A 18 4.58 10.35 1.22
C GLN A 18 3.84 9.69 2.39
N THR A 19 2.53 9.89 2.45
CA THR A 19 1.67 9.57 3.59
C THR A 19 0.98 8.21 3.44
N ILE A 20 1.61 7.24 2.78
CA ILE A 20 1.02 5.97 2.29
C ILE A 20 0.33 6.15 0.93
N ILE A 21 0.71 5.30 -0.02
CA ILE A 21 -0.05 5.12 -1.26
C ILE A 21 -0.91 3.87 -1.06
N PHE A 22 -2.23 4.06 -1.15
CA PHE A 22 -3.20 2.97 -1.24
C PHE A 22 -3.59 2.82 -2.70
N SER A 23 -3.47 1.62 -3.27
CA SER A 23 -4.10 1.35 -4.56
C SER A 23 -4.94 0.09 -4.50
N ASN A 24 -6.12 0.21 -5.09
CA ASN A 24 -7.17 -0.79 -5.10
C ASN A 24 -7.34 -1.25 -6.55
N LEU A 25 -7.14 -2.54 -6.80
CA LEU A 25 -7.32 -3.13 -8.13
C LEU A 25 -8.76 -3.59 -8.40
N GLY A 26 -9.66 -3.42 -7.42
CA GLY A 26 -11.03 -3.88 -7.47
C GLY A 26 -11.16 -5.39 -7.25
N ASN A 27 -12.31 -5.95 -7.64
CA ASN A 27 -12.56 -7.39 -7.59
C ASN A 27 -12.05 -8.05 -8.87
N VAL A 28 -10.97 -8.82 -8.75
CA VAL A 28 -10.42 -9.63 -9.82
C VAL A 28 -11.00 -11.03 -9.70
N VAL A 29 -11.84 -11.44 -10.65
CA VAL A 29 -12.35 -12.81 -10.73
C VAL A 29 -11.38 -13.62 -11.58
N SER A 30 -10.75 -14.64 -10.99
CA SER A 30 -9.87 -15.53 -11.74
C SER A 30 -10.62 -16.76 -12.22
N PRO A 31 -10.46 -17.16 -13.49
CA PRO A 31 -11.01 -18.41 -13.99
C PRO A 31 -10.51 -19.59 -13.14
N GLU A 32 -11.38 -20.56 -12.83
CA GLU A 32 -11.00 -21.76 -12.05
C GLU A 32 -9.83 -22.51 -12.70
N SER A 33 -9.73 -22.48 -14.03
CA SER A 33 -8.65 -23.09 -14.80
C SER A 33 -7.27 -22.52 -14.48
N MET A 34 -7.17 -21.33 -13.88
CA MET A 34 -5.89 -20.77 -13.45
C MET A 34 -5.36 -21.40 -12.16
N GLY A 35 -6.22 -22.04 -11.35
CA GLY A 35 -5.82 -22.64 -10.08
C GLY A 35 -5.24 -21.66 -9.05
N VAL A 36 -5.49 -20.35 -9.21
CA VAL A 36 -4.96 -19.31 -8.31
C VAL A 36 -5.97 -19.01 -7.20
N ASP A 37 -5.59 -19.31 -5.96
CA ASP A 37 -6.41 -19.00 -4.77
C ASP A 37 -6.28 -17.54 -4.30
N ARG A 38 -5.10 -16.92 -4.50
CA ARG A 38 -4.82 -15.58 -3.99
C ARG A 38 -3.80 -14.82 -4.85
N TYR A 39 -4.05 -13.53 -5.07
CA TYR A 39 -3.07 -12.60 -5.61
C TYR A 39 -2.50 -11.72 -4.50
N THR A 40 -1.22 -11.40 -4.61
CA THR A 40 -0.55 -10.43 -3.75
C THR A 40 0.04 -9.33 -4.62
N LEU A 41 -0.36 -8.09 -4.34
CA LEU A 41 0.05 -6.94 -5.12
C LEU A 41 0.98 -6.04 -4.30
N ASN A 42 2.22 -5.92 -4.76
CA ASN A 42 3.24 -5.08 -4.16
C ASN A 42 3.48 -3.86 -5.03
N MET A 43 3.06 -2.68 -4.59
CA MET A 43 3.17 -1.44 -5.38
C MET A 43 4.21 -0.48 -4.83
N ASN A 44 4.84 0.25 -5.74
CA ASN A 44 5.81 1.31 -5.45
C ASN A 44 6.95 0.88 -4.50
N VAL A 45 7.44 -0.35 -4.66
CA VAL A 45 8.62 -0.85 -3.95
C VAL A 45 9.82 -0.01 -4.36
N SER A 46 10.24 0.92 -3.50
CA SER A 46 11.33 1.84 -3.77
C SER A 46 12.07 2.15 -2.47
N LYS A 47 13.39 2.31 -2.56
CA LYS A 47 14.24 2.74 -1.44
C LYS A 47 13.86 4.12 -0.89
N ASN A 48 13.14 4.93 -1.67
CA ASN A 48 12.71 6.28 -1.30
C ASN A 48 11.30 6.30 -0.69
N ASN A 49 10.60 5.16 -0.65
CA ASN A 49 9.25 5.08 -0.15
C ASN A 49 9.24 4.26 1.14
N THR A 50 8.86 4.92 2.23
CA THR A 50 8.91 4.34 3.57
C THR A 50 7.95 3.16 3.70
N GLN A 51 6.70 3.30 3.24
CA GLN A 51 5.67 2.25 3.29
C GLN A 51 4.58 2.42 2.21
N ASN A 52 4.18 1.32 1.56
CA ASN A 52 2.99 1.26 0.68
C ASN A 52 2.06 0.14 1.08
N LEU A 53 0.78 0.35 0.82
CA LEU A 53 -0.27 -0.65 1.02
C LEU A 53 -0.97 -0.94 -0.32
N GLY A 54 -0.92 -2.20 -0.74
CA GLY A 54 -1.72 -2.72 -1.84
C GLY A 54 -2.93 -3.46 -1.33
N ALA A 55 -4.10 -3.23 -1.94
CA ALA A 55 -5.31 -3.99 -1.68
C ALA A 55 -5.81 -4.63 -2.97
N ILE A 56 -6.06 -5.94 -2.91
CA ILE A 56 -6.66 -6.68 -4.02
C ILE A 56 -7.71 -7.65 -3.49
N THR A 57 -8.89 -7.63 -4.09
CA THR A 57 -9.93 -8.61 -3.79
C THR A 57 -9.95 -9.62 -4.92
N THR A 58 -9.85 -10.90 -4.59
CA THR A 58 -9.93 -12.00 -5.55
C THR A 58 -10.76 -13.11 -4.96
N ASN A 59 -11.72 -13.64 -5.73
CA ASN A 59 -12.54 -14.79 -5.34
C ASN A 59 -13.19 -14.62 -3.94
N GLY A 60 -13.65 -13.41 -3.62
CA GLY A 60 -14.28 -13.08 -2.34
C GLY A 60 -13.31 -12.90 -1.16
N LYS A 61 -11.99 -13.05 -1.37
CA LYS A 61 -10.95 -12.81 -0.36
C LYS A 61 -10.23 -11.49 -0.66
N THR A 62 -10.16 -10.59 0.32
CA THR A 62 -9.35 -9.37 0.21
C THR A 62 -7.97 -9.61 0.79
N THR A 63 -6.94 -9.35 -0.01
CA THR A 63 -5.53 -9.41 0.39
C THR A 63 -4.98 -8.00 0.51
N LEU A 64 -4.45 -7.69 1.69
CA LEU A 64 -3.77 -6.44 2.00
C LEU A 64 -2.27 -6.70 2.13
N ALA A 65 -1.46 -6.02 1.32
CA ALA A 65 -0.02 -6.24 1.24
C ALA A 65 0.73 -4.95 1.57
N PHE A 66 1.51 -4.99 2.65
CA PHE A 66 2.40 -3.89 3.03
C PHE A 66 3.80 -4.12 2.47
N THR A 67 4.32 -3.12 1.77
CA THR A 67 5.73 -3.09 1.34
C THR A 67 6.45 -1.95 2.02
N ARG A 68 7.71 -2.17 2.39
CA ARG A 68 8.50 -1.19 3.14
C ARG A 68 9.97 -1.24 2.77
N ALA A 69 10.60 -0.08 2.73
CA ALA A 69 12.06 0.02 2.56
C ALA A 69 12.81 -0.19 3.89
N ILE A 70 12.19 0.15 5.02
CA ILE A 70 12.76 0.03 6.37
C ILE A 70 12.05 -1.11 7.10
N LYS A 71 12.75 -1.91 7.90
CA LYS A 71 12.16 -2.98 8.73
C LYS A 71 11.34 -2.42 9.90
N GLU A 72 10.22 -1.78 9.61
CA GLU A 72 9.26 -1.28 10.59
C GLU A 72 7.95 -2.08 10.51
N LYS A 73 7.42 -2.51 11.65
CA LYS A 73 6.21 -3.34 11.75
C LYS A 73 5.04 -2.65 12.45
N THR A 74 5.27 -1.52 13.10
CA THR A 74 4.28 -0.84 13.92
C THR A 74 3.02 -0.49 13.14
N LEU A 75 3.14 0.16 11.97
CA LEU A 75 1.95 0.49 11.18
C LEU A 75 1.16 -0.77 10.72
N PRO A 76 1.76 -1.79 10.09
CA PRO A 76 1.02 -3.01 9.74
C PRO A 76 0.33 -3.66 10.95
N ASP A 77 1.02 -3.77 12.09
CA ASP A 77 0.50 -4.43 13.28
C ASP A 77 -0.70 -3.67 13.87
N GLU A 78 -0.62 -2.34 13.97
CA GLU A 78 -1.72 -1.47 14.42
C GLU A 78 -2.90 -1.50 13.45
N PHE A 79 -2.62 -1.48 12.15
CA PHE A 79 -3.66 -1.51 11.13
C PHE A 79 -4.49 -2.81 11.20
N PHE A 80 -3.83 -3.97 11.29
CA PHE A 80 -4.54 -5.25 11.41
C PHE A 80 -5.23 -5.42 12.77
N ALA A 81 -4.65 -4.87 13.85
CA ALA A 81 -5.31 -4.85 15.15
C ALA A 81 -6.62 -4.03 15.13
N GLU A 82 -6.65 -2.92 14.40
CA GLU A 82 -7.88 -2.11 14.26
C GLU A 82 -8.97 -2.85 13.46
N LEU A 83 -8.59 -3.56 12.39
CA LEU A 83 -9.54 -4.41 11.66
C LEU A 83 -10.15 -5.51 12.53
N GLU A 84 -9.33 -6.16 13.37
CA GLU A 84 -9.81 -7.18 14.31
C GLU A 84 -10.77 -6.59 15.36
N LYS A 85 -10.52 -5.36 15.85
CA LYS A 85 -11.45 -4.66 16.76
C LYS A 85 -12.81 -4.37 16.13
N GLU A 86 -12.82 -4.04 14.84
CA GLU A 86 -14.04 -3.83 14.04
C GLU A 86 -14.74 -5.16 13.66
N GLY A 87 -14.24 -6.31 14.15
CA GLY A 87 -14.83 -7.62 13.91
C GLY A 87 -14.50 -8.23 12.54
N ILE A 88 -13.53 -7.68 11.83
CA ILE A 88 -13.09 -8.20 10.54
C ILE A 88 -12.09 -9.34 10.79
N ALA A 89 -12.39 -10.52 10.26
CA ALA A 89 -11.49 -11.68 10.36
C ALA A 89 -10.22 -11.46 9.53
N VAL A 90 -9.06 -11.42 10.20
CA VAL A 90 -7.74 -11.28 9.58
C VAL A 90 -6.98 -12.61 9.63
N GLN A 91 -6.41 -13.03 8.51
CA GLN A 91 -5.46 -14.15 8.43
C GLN A 91 -4.06 -13.57 8.16
N ARG A 92 -3.13 -13.73 9.10
CA ARG A 92 -1.75 -13.20 9.04
C ARG A 92 -0.75 -14.26 8.61
#